data_AF-A0A8J2KQD0-F1
#
_entry.id   AF-A0A8J2KQD0-F1
#
_cell.length_a   1.000
_cell.length_b   1.000
_cell.length_c   1.000
_cell.angle_alpha   90.00
_cell.angle_beta   90.00
_cell.angle_gamma   90.00
#
_symmetry.space_group_name_H-M   'P 1'
#
loop_
_entity.id
_entity.type
_entity.pdbx_description
1 polymer ?
#
loop_
_entity_poly.entity_id
_entity_poly.type
_entity_poly.pdbx_seq_one_letter_code
_entity_poly.pdbx_strand_id
1 'polypeptide(L)'
;MVWGLEMPKLVITVRGGTNNFDLLPRMGKMLQVGLLKAAKSTGAWIFSNGLNKGVTRHIGNALANERWLGFKRGRCISVGIAPWGLVEHRNDLIGRNRDRVYVPFEHPGGKFILLNPRHSNFMLVDNGSVGKPGGDVYFRKRLEKHLSTYPMSPQRGCDTPIVSVIIEGGLYTLKTIAEYLTDEPPIPVVVLGHTGRTADILQYVLRKCD
;
A
#
# COMPACT_ATOMS: atom_id res chain seq x y z
N MET A 1 -8.00 -3.19 -21.34
CA MET A 1 -7.96 -2.70 -19.95
C MET A 1 -7.81 -1.19 -19.95
N VAL A 2 -8.54 -0.48 -19.09
CA VAL A 2 -8.58 1.01 -19.05
C VAL A 2 -7.23 1.64 -18.71
N TRP A 3 -6.39 0.97 -17.90
CA TRP A 3 -5.06 1.48 -17.52
C TRP A 3 -3.89 0.92 -18.34
N GLY A 4 -4.14 0.01 -19.30
CA GLY A 4 -3.06 -0.61 -20.09
C GLY A 4 -2.02 -1.40 -19.27
N LEU A 5 -2.35 -1.77 -18.03
CA LEU A 5 -1.45 -2.55 -17.16
C LEU A 5 -1.65 -4.05 -17.37
N GLU A 6 -0.57 -4.82 -17.28
CA GLU A 6 -0.64 -6.28 -17.16
C GLU A 6 -1.20 -6.67 -15.78
N MET A 7 -1.98 -7.75 -15.72
CA MET A 7 -2.48 -8.26 -14.45
C MET A 7 -1.33 -8.64 -13.50
N PRO A 8 -1.47 -8.37 -12.19
CA PRO A 8 -0.44 -8.71 -11.22
C PRO A 8 -0.24 -10.21 -11.14
N LYS A 9 1.02 -10.65 -11.01
CA LYS A 9 1.35 -12.04 -10.67
C LYS A 9 1.39 -12.29 -9.16
N LEU A 10 1.35 -11.21 -8.38
CA LEU A 10 1.33 -11.17 -6.93
C LEU A 10 0.82 -9.78 -6.54
N VAL A 11 0.10 -9.67 -5.42
CA VAL A 11 -0.18 -8.37 -4.79
C VAL A 11 0.55 -8.30 -3.46
N ILE A 12 1.39 -7.29 -3.30
CA ILE A 12 2.02 -6.95 -2.01
C ILE A 12 1.21 -5.82 -1.41
N THR A 13 0.34 -6.13 -0.44
CA THR A 13 -0.47 -5.12 0.26
C THR A 13 0.27 -4.63 1.49
N VAL A 14 0.72 -3.38 1.47
CA VAL A 14 1.45 -2.79 2.61
C VAL A 14 0.46 -2.13 3.55
N ARG A 15 0.53 -2.52 4.82
CA ARG A 15 -0.21 -1.94 5.95
C ARG A 15 0.77 -1.48 7.01
N GLY A 16 0.35 -0.55 7.86
CA GLY A 16 1.25 -0.03 8.89
C GLY A 16 0.77 1.25 9.54
N GLY A 17 1.73 2.00 10.06
CA GLY A 17 1.49 3.29 10.71
C GLY A 17 0.77 4.30 9.83
N THR A 18 -0.30 4.87 10.35
CA THR A 18 -1.06 5.97 9.70
C THR A 18 -0.54 7.35 10.10
N ASN A 19 0.18 7.46 11.22
CA ASN A 19 0.91 8.66 11.63
C ASN A 19 2.37 8.58 11.18
N ASN A 20 3.02 9.73 11.02
CA ASN A 20 4.45 9.75 10.66
C ASN A 20 5.29 9.13 11.78
N PHE A 21 6.28 8.34 11.38
CA PHE A 21 7.26 7.71 12.25
C PHE A 21 8.55 7.55 11.47
N ASP A 22 9.66 7.49 12.18
CA ASP A 22 10.97 7.26 11.59
C ASP A 22 11.35 5.80 11.67
N LEU A 23 11.95 5.30 10.60
CA LEU A 23 12.57 3.99 10.58
C LEU A 23 14.06 4.15 10.90
N LEU A 24 14.62 3.17 11.63
CA LEU A 24 16.07 3.05 11.71
C LEU A 24 16.65 2.98 10.28
N PRO A 25 17.80 3.63 9.99
CA PRO A 25 18.36 3.67 8.64
C PRO A 25 18.53 2.28 8.00
N ARG A 26 18.95 1.30 8.80
CA ARG A 26 19.05 -0.10 8.38
C ARG A 26 17.71 -0.68 7.93
N MET A 27 16.65 -0.42 8.68
CA MET A 27 15.29 -0.91 8.38
C MET A 27 14.71 -0.21 7.16
N GLY A 28 14.91 1.10 7.02
CA GLY A 28 14.53 1.84 5.82
C GLY A 28 15.20 1.29 4.56
N LYS A 29 16.51 1.00 4.62
CA LYS A 29 17.24 0.38 3.50
C LYS A 29 16.75 -1.03 3.19
N MET A 30 16.50 -1.85 4.22
CA MET A 30 15.96 -3.20 4.06
C MET A 30 14.59 -3.19 3.39
N LEU A 31 13.69 -2.32 3.85
CA LEU A 31 12.37 -2.12 3.24
C LEU A 31 12.51 -1.72 1.77
N GLN A 32 13.32 -0.71 1.48
CA GLN A 32 13.51 -0.20 0.12
C GLN A 32 14.02 -1.26 -0.84
N VAL A 33 15.11 -1.96 -0.49
CA VAL A 33 15.69 -2.98 -1.37
C VAL A 33 14.79 -4.20 -1.46
N GLY A 34 14.29 -4.69 -0.32
CA GLY A 34 13.47 -5.89 -0.23
C GLY A 34 12.16 -5.76 -0.99
N LEU A 35 11.40 -4.68 -0.74
CA LEU A 35 10.10 -4.44 -1.38
C LEU A 35 10.23 -4.32 -2.90
N LEU A 36 11.19 -3.51 -3.38
CA LEU A 36 11.38 -3.30 -4.82
C LEU A 36 11.88 -4.56 -5.52
N LYS A 37 12.80 -5.30 -4.89
CA LYS A 37 13.30 -6.57 -5.43
C LYS A 37 12.17 -7.59 -5.53
N ALA A 38 11.35 -7.73 -4.49
CA ALA A 38 10.19 -8.62 -4.49
C ALA A 38 9.20 -8.25 -5.60
N ALA A 39 8.82 -6.97 -5.70
CA ALA A 39 7.86 -6.52 -6.70
C ALA A 39 8.37 -6.74 -8.14
N LYS A 40 9.61 -6.38 -8.44
CA LYS A 40 10.16 -6.52 -9.80
C LYS A 40 10.47 -7.94 -10.23
N SER A 41 10.94 -8.77 -9.31
CA SER A 41 11.29 -10.17 -9.63
C SER A 41 10.04 -10.98 -9.97
N THR A 42 8.95 -10.72 -9.26
CA THR A 42 7.66 -11.44 -9.39
C THR A 42 6.70 -10.80 -10.40
N GLY A 43 6.82 -9.50 -10.67
CA GLY A 43 5.78 -8.75 -11.39
C GLY A 43 4.59 -8.43 -10.49
N ALA A 44 4.86 -8.10 -9.22
CA ALA A 44 3.83 -7.76 -8.26
C ALA A 44 3.35 -6.32 -8.40
N TRP A 45 2.09 -6.09 -8.04
CA TRP A 45 1.59 -4.76 -7.72
C TRP A 45 1.78 -4.48 -6.23
N ILE A 46 2.17 -3.24 -5.90
CA ILE A 46 2.30 -2.77 -4.52
C ILE A 46 1.07 -1.95 -4.16
N PHE A 47 0.29 -2.39 -3.18
CA PHE A 47 -0.86 -1.65 -2.67
C PHE A 47 -0.52 -0.91 -1.38
N SER A 48 -0.96 0.35 -1.29
CA SER A 48 -0.90 1.16 -0.07
C SER A 48 -2.16 2.03 0.05
N ASN A 49 -2.27 2.85 1.10
CA ASN A 49 -3.36 3.83 1.17
C ASN A 49 -3.14 5.07 0.26
N GLY A 50 -1.99 5.19 -0.39
CA GLY A 50 -1.67 6.29 -1.32
C GLY A 50 -1.51 7.68 -0.70
N LEU A 51 -1.86 7.88 0.57
CA LEU A 51 -1.76 9.17 1.26
C LEU A 51 -0.32 9.42 1.72
N ASN A 52 0.19 10.64 1.58
CA ASN A 52 1.58 11.01 1.90
C ASN A 52 1.85 11.11 3.41
N LYS A 53 1.47 10.08 4.18
CA LYS A 53 1.56 10.04 5.63
C LYS A 53 1.94 8.63 6.11
N GLY A 54 2.66 8.55 7.21
CA GLY A 54 3.03 7.30 7.87
C GLY A 54 3.81 6.35 6.96
N VAL A 55 3.43 5.08 6.95
CA VAL A 55 4.13 4.01 6.21
C VAL A 55 4.28 4.33 4.72
N THR A 56 3.30 5.01 4.13
CA THR A 56 3.29 5.33 2.70
C THR A 56 4.39 6.32 2.31
N ARG A 57 4.88 7.15 3.24
CA ARG A 57 6.08 7.98 2.99
C ARG A 57 7.33 7.12 2.77
N HIS A 58 7.50 6.07 3.57
CA HIS A 58 8.61 5.13 3.44
C HIS A 58 8.53 4.33 2.14
N ILE A 59 7.31 3.93 1.73
CA ILE A 59 7.06 3.31 0.41
C ILE A 59 7.42 4.29 -0.72
N GLY A 60 7.00 5.55 -0.61
CA GLY A 60 7.33 6.57 -1.60
C GLY A 60 8.84 6.80 -1.73
N ASN A 61 9.57 6.81 -0.61
CA ASN A 61 11.03 6.87 -0.58
C ASN A 61 11.66 5.61 -1.22
N ALA A 62 11.08 4.43 -1.02
CA ALA A 62 11.51 3.22 -1.71
C ALA A 62 11.39 3.41 -3.24
N LEU A 63 10.18 3.73 -3.73
CA LEU A 63 9.88 3.95 -5.14
C LEU A 63 10.74 5.06 -5.78
N ALA A 64 11.10 6.09 -5.01
CA ALA A 64 11.98 7.16 -5.45
C ALA A 64 13.37 6.68 -5.89
N ASN A 65 13.94 5.69 -5.19
CA ASN A 65 15.30 5.20 -5.45
C ASN A 65 15.33 3.98 -6.38
N GLU A 66 14.20 3.65 -7.00
CA GLU A 66 14.06 2.47 -7.86
C GLU A 66 15.06 2.46 -9.02
N ARG A 67 15.31 3.63 -9.64
CA ARG A 67 16.28 3.78 -10.74
C ARG A 67 17.73 3.58 -10.28
N TRP A 68 18.07 4.07 -9.09
CA TRP A 68 19.42 3.97 -8.53
C TRP A 68 19.85 2.54 -8.21
N LEU A 69 18.88 1.65 -7.97
CA LEU A 69 19.13 0.24 -7.66
C LEU A 69 19.44 -0.62 -8.90
N GLY A 70 19.57 -0.02 -10.09
CA GLY A 70 20.06 -0.70 -11.29
C GLY A 70 19.12 -1.78 -11.84
N PHE A 71 17.85 -1.78 -11.44
CA PHE A 71 16.88 -2.76 -11.91
C PHE A 71 16.56 -2.54 -13.40
N LYS A 72 16.87 -3.55 -14.23
CA LYS A 72 16.65 -3.52 -15.69
C LYS A 72 15.17 -3.52 -16.12
N ARG A 73 14.26 -3.93 -15.24
CA ARG A 73 12.80 -3.91 -15.47
C ARG A 73 12.25 -2.52 -15.13
N GLY A 74 11.25 -2.07 -15.90
CA GLY A 74 10.59 -0.76 -15.78
C GLY A 74 10.01 -0.43 -14.39
N ARG A 75 9.25 0.67 -14.30
CA ARG A 75 8.74 1.18 -13.02
C ARG A 75 7.91 0.12 -12.28
N CYS A 76 8.07 0.00 -10.97
CA CYS A 76 7.14 -0.79 -10.16
C CYS A 76 5.70 -0.25 -10.29
N ILE A 77 4.72 -1.14 -10.43
CA ILE A 77 3.32 -0.76 -10.34
C ILE A 77 2.96 -0.59 -8.86
N SER A 78 2.60 0.64 -8.48
CA SER A 78 2.19 1.00 -7.13
C SER A 78 0.82 1.69 -7.18
N VAL A 79 -0.15 1.12 -6.48
CA VAL A 79 -1.54 1.59 -6.46
C VAL A 79 -1.86 2.12 -5.07
N GLY A 80 -2.07 3.43 -4.98
CA GLY A 80 -2.59 4.07 -3.78
C GLY A 80 -4.11 3.99 -3.74
N ILE A 81 -4.68 3.25 -2.79
CA ILE A 81 -6.11 3.16 -2.56
C ILE A 81 -6.48 4.16 -1.47
N ALA A 82 -6.87 5.36 -1.88
CA ALA A 82 -7.03 6.50 -0.98
C ALA A 82 -8.52 6.84 -0.79
N PRO A 83 -8.99 7.11 0.44
CA PRO A 83 -10.32 7.63 0.66
C PRO A 83 -10.43 9.07 0.15
N TRP A 84 -11.30 9.32 -0.82
CA TRP A 84 -11.51 10.61 -1.49
C TRP A 84 -11.74 11.76 -0.51
N GLY A 85 -12.52 11.51 0.55
CA GLY A 85 -12.83 12.48 1.59
C GLY A 85 -11.62 12.95 2.41
N LEU A 86 -10.46 12.27 2.34
CA LEU A 86 -9.21 12.66 2.99
C LEU A 86 -8.19 13.30 2.05
N VAL A 87 -8.44 13.32 0.74
CA VAL A 87 -7.48 13.84 -0.23
C VAL A 87 -7.50 15.37 -0.18
N GLU A 88 -6.33 15.94 0.12
CA GLU A 88 -6.07 17.38 0.00
C GLU A 88 -6.08 17.77 -1.48
N HIS A 89 -6.54 18.98 -1.83
CA HIS A 89 -6.66 19.43 -3.23
C HIS A 89 -7.50 18.53 -4.16
N ARG A 90 -8.43 17.74 -3.59
CA ARG A 90 -9.29 16.85 -4.39
C ARG A 90 -10.09 17.57 -5.49
N ASN A 91 -10.41 18.84 -5.31
CA ASN A 91 -11.13 19.63 -6.31
C ASN A 91 -10.35 19.79 -7.63
N ASP A 92 -9.02 19.77 -7.57
CA ASP A 92 -8.16 19.83 -8.77
C ASP A 92 -8.40 18.62 -9.66
N LEU A 93 -8.66 17.46 -9.04
CA LEU A 93 -8.91 16.18 -9.71
C LEU A 93 -10.32 16.05 -10.29
N ILE A 94 -11.22 17.01 -10.05
CA ILE A 94 -12.60 16.95 -10.57
C ILE A 94 -12.62 17.36 -12.06
N GLY A 95 -12.93 16.40 -12.92
CA GLY A 95 -13.11 16.61 -14.34
C GLY A 95 -13.85 15.45 -15.00
N ARG A 96 -14.72 15.75 -15.97
CA ARG A 96 -15.40 14.72 -16.76
C ARG A 96 -14.64 14.53 -18.06
N ASN A 97 -14.22 13.31 -18.35
CA ASN A 97 -13.54 12.90 -19.60
C ASN A 97 -12.35 13.80 -19.98
N ARG A 98 -11.56 14.22 -19.00
CA ARG A 98 -10.39 15.08 -19.20
C ARG A 98 -9.32 14.81 -18.17
N ASP A 99 -8.08 15.04 -18.57
CA ASP A 99 -6.95 14.99 -17.65
C ASP A 99 -6.96 16.20 -16.72
N ARG A 100 -6.51 15.97 -15.49
CA ARG A 100 -6.40 16.99 -14.45
C ARG A 100 -5.01 16.93 -13.85
N VAL A 101 -4.44 18.10 -13.63
CA VAL A 101 -3.15 18.23 -12.95
C VAL A 101 -3.42 18.36 -11.47
N TYR A 102 -2.79 17.48 -10.69
CA TYR A 102 -2.80 17.54 -9.24
C TYR A 102 -1.48 18.12 -8.76
N VAL A 103 -1.54 19.22 -7.99
CA VAL A 103 -0.35 19.89 -7.47
C VAL A 103 -0.23 19.59 -5.97
N PRO A 104 0.71 18.73 -5.54
CA PRO A 104 0.85 18.37 -4.15
C PRO A 104 1.58 19.48 -3.37
N PHE A 105 0.84 20.46 -2.85
CA PHE A 105 1.38 21.49 -1.97
C PHE A 105 0.75 21.42 -0.57
N GLU A 106 1.59 21.38 0.47
CA GLU A 106 1.14 21.29 1.86
C GLU A 106 0.60 22.62 2.36
N HIS A 107 -0.62 22.62 2.90
CA HIS A 107 -1.15 23.74 3.67
C HIS A 107 -0.83 23.56 5.16
N PRO A 108 -0.17 24.54 5.81
CA PRO A 108 0.00 24.52 7.25
C PRO A 108 -1.35 24.39 7.96
N GLY A 109 -1.50 23.37 8.82
CA GLY A 109 -2.74 23.13 9.55
C GLY A 109 -3.88 22.47 8.74
N GLY A 110 -3.59 21.96 7.53
CA GLY A 110 -4.54 21.22 6.71
C GLY A 110 -5.08 19.97 7.42
N LYS A 111 -6.41 19.75 7.32
CA LYS A 111 -7.08 18.55 7.87
C LYS A 111 -7.05 17.37 6.89
N PHE A 112 -6.70 17.60 5.63
CA PHE A 112 -6.60 16.57 4.60
C PHE A 112 -5.14 16.18 4.37
N ILE A 113 -4.93 15.16 3.55
CA ILE A 113 -3.61 14.56 3.33
C ILE A 113 -3.35 14.52 1.83
N LEU A 114 -2.17 14.96 1.42
CA LEU A 114 -1.75 14.89 0.03
C LEU A 114 -1.67 13.44 -0.46
N LEU A 115 -1.97 13.20 -1.74
CA LEU A 115 -1.54 11.97 -2.41
C LEU A 115 -0.01 11.89 -2.46
N ASN A 116 0.55 10.69 -2.29
CA ASN A 116 1.99 10.48 -2.32
C ASN A 116 2.52 10.53 -3.77
N PRO A 117 3.37 11.50 -4.14
CA PRO A 117 3.73 11.77 -5.53
C PRO A 117 4.60 10.70 -6.20
N ARG A 118 5.01 9.66 -5.46
CA ARG A 118 5.87 8.58 -5.98
C ARG A 118 5.09 7.33 -6.39
N HIS A 119 3.78 7.27 -6.09
CA HIS A 119 2.93 6.19 -6.58
C HIS A 119 2.67 6.34 -8.08
N SER A 120 2.51 5.22 -8.79
CA SER A 120 2.25 5.22 -10.23
C SER A 120 0.77 5.37 -10.56
N ASN A 121 -0.12 4.86 -9.71
CA ASN A 121 -1.56 4.81 -9.93
C ASN A 121 -2.32 5.07 -8.64
N PHE A 122 -3.55 5.55 -8.77
CA PHE A 122 -4.45 5.79 -7.64
C PHE A 122 -5.86 5.27 -7.90
N MET A 123 -6.47 4.72 -6.86
CA MET A 123 -7.92 4.49 -6.76
C MET A 123 -8.46 5.40 -5.67
N LEU A 124 -9.29 6.37 -6.03
CA LEU A 124 -9.86 7.33 -5.10
C LEU A 124 -11.27 6.86 -4.72
N VAL A 125 -11.42 6.36 -3.49
CA VAL A 125 -12.63 5.69 -3.01
C VAL A 125 -13.53 6.70 -2.31
N ASP A 126 -14.71 6.92 -2.84
CA ASP A 126 -15.70 7.81 -2.25
C ASP A 126 -16.79 7.03 -1.51
N ASN A 127 -17.13 7.50 -0.31
CA ASN A 127 -18.24 7.00 0.50
C ASN A 127 -19.21 8.14 0.92
N GLY A 128 -19.08 9.32 0.31
CA GLY A 128 -19.87 10.52 0.60
C GLY A 128 -19.42 11.30 1.84
N SER A 129 -18.47 10.80 2.62
CA SER A 129 -17.96 11.50 3.81
C SER A 129 -16.74 12.36 3.51
N VAL A 130 -16.59 13.47 4.25
CA VAL A 130 -15.45 14.37 4.13
C VAL A 130 -14.70 14.42 5.46
N GLY A 131 -13.38 14.33 5.42
CA GLY A 131 -12.51 14.38 6.60
C GLY A 131 -12.57 13.12 7.48
N LYS A 132 -13.29 12.07 7.08
CA LYS A 132 -13.40 10.82 7.84
C LYS A 132 -12.47 9.75 7.28
N PRO A 133 -11.66 9.09 8.13
CA PRO A 133 -10.85 7.95 7.70
C PRO A 133 -11.69 6.70 7.47
N GLY A 134 -11.12 5.74 6.72
CA GLY A 134 -11.67 4.40 6.58
C GLY A 134 -12.66 4.20 5.44
N GLY A 135 -12.93 5.24 4.63
CA GLY A 135 -13.80 5.13 3.45
C GLY A 135 -13.30 4.13 2.39
N ASP A 136 -12.02 3.81 2.40
CA ASP A 136 -11.35 2.86 1.52
C ASP A 136 -11.39 1.40 2.01
N VAL A 137 -11.65 1.15 3.30
CA VAL A 137 -11.42 -0.15 3.96
C VAL A 137 -12.23 -1.27 3.33
N TYR A 138 -13.53 -1.05 3.15
CA TYR A 138 -14.42 -2.05 2.56
C TYR A 138 -14.07 -2.33 1.10
N PHE A 139 -13.80 -1.28 0.33
CA PHE A 139 -13.40 -1.40 -1.08
C PHE A 139 -12.09 -2.19 -1.21
N ARG A 140 -11.06 -1.83 -0.43
CA ARG A 140 -9.76 -2.50 -0.46
C ARG A 140 -9.88 -3.99 -0.15
N LYS A 141 -10.64 -4.37 0.89
CA LYS A 141 -10.88 -5.78 1.22
C LYS A 141 -11.54 -6.54 0.08
N ARG A 142 -12.56 -5.96 -0.55
CA ARG A 142 -13.22 -6.58 -1.70
C ARG A 142 -12.34 -6.66 -2.94
N LEU A 143 -11.51 -5.65 -3.19
CA LEU A 143 -10.57 -5.65 -4.29
C LEU A 143 -9.51 -6.73 -4.11
N GLU A 144 -8.93 -6.83 -2.92
CA GLU A 144 -7.98 -7.89 -2.57
C GLU A 144 -8.63 -9.26 -2.75
N LYS A 145 -9.81 -9.51 -2.16
CA LYS A 145 -10.53 -10.79 -2.34
C LYS A 145 -10.88 -11.09 -3.80
N HIS A 146 -11.23 -10.08 -4.59
CA HIS A 146 -11.51 -10.28 -6.01
C HIS A 146 -10.26 -10.69 -6.78
N LEU A 147 -9.14 -9.99 -6.55
CA LEU A 147 -7.87 -10.31 -7.19
C LEU A 147 -7.36 -11.70 -6.78
N SER A 148 -7.59 -12.12 -5.54
CA SER A 148 -7.21 -13.46 -5.06
C SER A 148 -8.04 -14.59 -5.65
N THR A 149 -9.05 -14.29 -6.46
CA THR A 149 -9.84 -15.27 -7.21
C THR A 149 -9.70 -15.08 -8.72
N TYR A 150 -8.86 -14.13 -9.14
CA TYR A 150 -8.63 -13.83 -10.54
C TYR A 150 -7.44 -14.64 -11.05
N PRO A 151 -7.61 -15.46 -12.10
CA PRO A 151 -6.56 -16.33 -12.60
C PRO A 151 -5.40 -15.50 -13.17
N MET A 152 -4.19 -15.81 -12.72
CA MET A 152 -2.96 -15.12 -13.11
C MET A 152 -2.67 -15.23 -14.61
N SER A 153 -3.12 -16.33 -15.23
CA SER A 153 -3.20 -16.52 -16.68
C SER A 153 -4.13 -17.69 -17.00
N PRO A 154 -4.72 -17.74 -18.22
CA PRO A 154 -5.55 -18.87 -18.65
C PRO A 154 -4.83 -20.24 -18.61
N GLN A 155 -3.49 -20.25 -18.64
CA GLN A 155 -2.66 -21.44 -18.79
C GLN A 155 -2.05 -21.95 -17.47
N ARG A 156 -2.01 -21.13 -16.41
CA ARG A 156 -1.33 -21.50 -15.14
C ARG A 156 -2.27 -21.99 -14.04
N GLY A 157 -3.59 -21.86 -14.22
CA GLY A 157 -4.59 -22.44 -13.31
C GLY A 157 -4.55 -21.99 -11.85
N CYS A 158 -3.72 -21.00 -11.50
CA CYS A 158 -3.60 -20.49 -10.13
C CYS A 158 -4.11 -19.05 -10.02
N ASP A 159 -4.78 -18.79 -8.90
CA ASP A 159 -5.22 -17.45 -8.54
C ASP A 159 -4.04 -16.54 -8.20
N THR A 160 -4.26 -15.22 -8.25
CA THR A 160 -3.23 -14.25 -7.91
C THR A 160 -3.00 -14.21 -6.40
N PRO A 161 -1.82 -14.62 -5.88
CA PRO A 161 -1.57 -14.59 -4.45
C PRO A 161 -1.52 -13.15 -3.92
N ILE A 162 -1.93 -12.98 -2.67
CA ILE A 162 -1.85 -11.73 -1.94
C ILE A 162 -1.04 -11.95 -0.67
N VAL A 163 -0.10 -11.06 -0.40
CA VAL A 163 0.69 -11.07 0.84
C VAL A 163 0.62 -9.69 1.47
N SER A 164 0.33 -9.65 2.78
CA SER A 164 0.33 -8.41 3.56
C SER A 164 1.67 -8.16 4.22
N VAL A 165 2.25 -6.98 4.04
CA VAL A 165 3.48 -6.55 4.72
C VAL A 165 3.12 -5.50 5.77
N ILE A 166 3.48 -5.75 7.03
CA ILE A 166 3.19 -4.89 8.18
C ILE A 166 4.46 -4.14 8.60
N ILE A 167 4.35 -2.81 8.69
CA ILE A 167 5.42 -1.93 9.14
C ILE A 167 4.86 -1.02 10.22
N GLU A 168 5.41 -1.10 11.43
CA GLU A 168 4.94 -0.40 12.62
C GLU A 168 3.49 -0.81 12.97
N GLY A 169 2.50 0.04 12.73
CA GLY A 169 1.09 -0.23 13.01
C GLY A 169 0.59 0.12 14.42
N GLY A 170 -0.61 0.72 14.46
CA GLY A 170 -1.40 0.87 15.70
C GLY A 170 -2.42 -0.25 15.89
N LEU A 171 -3.35 -0.09 16.84
CA LEU A 171 -4.38 -1.10 17.14
C LEU A 171 -5.22 -1.53 15.91
N TYR A 172 -5.52 -0.59 15.02
CA TYR A 172 -6.23 -0.91 13.77
C TYR A 172 -5.43 -1.86 12.86
N THR A 173 -4.10 -1.77 12.88
CA THR A 173 -3.22 -2.68 12.15
C THR A 173 -3.29 -4.08 12.73
N LEU A 174 -3.33 -4.23 14.06
CA LEU A 174 -3.51 -5.54 14.70
C LEU A 174 -4.85 -6.18 14.31
N LYS A 175 -5.94 -5.41 14.32
CA LYS A 175 -7.25 -5.88 13.85
C LYS A 175 -7.20 -6.32 12.38
N THR A 176 -6.56 -5.53 11.52
CA THR A 176 -6.35 -5.88 10.11
C THR A 176 -5.60 -7.21 9.96
N ILE A 177 -4.55 -7.44 10.76
CA ILE A 177 -3.78 -8.68 10.72
C ILE A 177 -4.66 -9.87 11.10
N ALA A 178 -5.44 -9.75 12.17
CA ALA A 178 -6.39 -10.80 12.57
C ALA A 178 -7.41 -11.09 11.45
N GLU A 179 -7.97 -10.04 10.83
CA GLU A 179 -8.88 -10.19 9.69
C GLU A 179 -8.23 -10.91 8.50
N TYR A 180 -6.97 -10.60 8.17
CA TYR A 180 -6.25 -11.28 7.08
C TYR A 180 -5.96 -12.75 7.38
N LEU A 181 -5.57 -13.06 8.61
CA LEU A 181 -5.26 -14.43 9.03
C LEU A 181 -6.51 -15.31 9.17
N THR A 182 -7.68 -14.70 9.35
CA THR A 182 -8.97 -15.41 9.53
C THR A 182 -9.90 -15.33 8.32
N ASP A 183 -9.49 -14.64 7.24
CA ASP A 183 -10.27 -14.61 6.00
C ASP A 183 -10.19 -15.97 5.27
N GLU A 184 -11.09 -16.17 4.31
CA GLU A 184 -11.11 -17.34 3.45
C GLU A 184 -10.98 -16.93 1.98
N PRO A 185 -9.85 -17.28 1.30
CA PRO A 185 -8.64 -17.88 1.86
C PRO A 185 -7.83 -16.89 2.74
N PRO A 186 -7.01 -17.37 3.69
CA PRO A 186 -6.22 -16.49 4.54
C PRO A 186 -5.14 -15.78 3.74
N ILE A 187 -4.88 -14.52 4.09
CA ILE A 187 -3.80 -13.72 3.50
C ILE A 187 -2.57 -13.81 4.39
N PRO A 188 -1.44 -14.38 3.91
CA PRO A 188 -0.20 -14.43 4.67
C PRO A 188 0.30 -13.03 5.06
N VAL A 189 0.80 -12.92 6.29
CA VAL A 189 1.27 -11.66 6.87
C VAL A 189 2.77 -11.74 7.15
N VAL A 190 3.53 -10.80 6.60
CA VAL A 190 4.96 -10.58 6.87
C VAL A 190 5.08 -9.37 7.78
N VAL A 191 5.60 -9.56 8.99
CA VAL A 191 5.83 -8.47 9.95
C VAL A 191 7.28 -8.03 9.89
N LEU A 192 7.52 -6.74 9.61
CA LEU A 192 8.85 -6.15 9.68
C LEU A 192 9.13 -5.68 11.11
N GLY A 193 9.75 -6.52 11.92
CA GLY A 193 10.13 -6.17 13.30
C GLY A 193 11.17 -5.06 13.39
N HIS A 194 11.33 -4.46 14.57
CA HIS A 194 12.12 -3.26 14.85
C HIS A 194 11.64 -2.02 14.07
N THR A 195 10.35 -1.95 13.81
CA THR A 195 9.70 -0.80 13.17
C THR A 195 8.74 -0.08 14.12
N GLY A 196 8.53 -0.61 15.32
CA GLY A 196 7.78 0.01 16.41
C GLY A 196 6.37 -0.55 16.62
N ARG A 197 5.80 -0.22 17.78
CA ARG A 197 4.40 -0.47 18.18
C ARG A 197 3.93 -1.91 17.85
N THR A 198 2.90 -2.10 17.03
CA THR A 198 2.29 -3.42 16.77
C THR A 198 3.29 -4.41 16.18
N ALA A 199 4.13 -3.98 15.24
CA ALA A 199 5.12 -4.85 14.60
C ALA A 199 6.10 -5.45 15.62
N ASP A 200 6.58 -4.63 16.57
CA ASP A 200 7.55 -5.07 17.58
C ASP A 200 6.90 -5.93 18.67
N ILE A 201 5.65 -5.64 19.04
CA ILE A 201 4.87 -6.48 19.96
C ILE A 201 4.68 -7.88 19.34
N LEU A 202 4.25 -7.95 18.08
CA LEU A 202 4.08 -9.22 17.38
C LEU A 202 5.40 -9.97 17.23
N GLN A 203 6.49 -9.28 16.87
CA GLN A 203 7.81 -9.88 16.80
C GLN A 203 8.24 -10.48 18.15
N TYR A 204 8.02 -9.75 19.25
CA TYR A 204 8.36 -10.22 20.59
C TYR A 204 7.57 -11.48 20.97
N VAL A 205 6.25 -11.48 20.74
CA VAL A 205 5.38 -12.62 21.06
C VAL A 205 5.75 -13.84 20.22
N LEU A 206 5.94 -13.66 18.90
CA LEU A 206 6.29 -14.77 17.99
C LEU A 206 7.61 -15.43 18.39
N ARG A 207 8.63 -14.64 18.76
CA ARG A 207 9.92 -15.17 19.23
C ARG A 207 9.88 -15.88 20.58
N LYS A 208 8.78 -15.75 21.33
CA LYS A 208 8.58 -16.40 22.64
C LYS A 208 7.69 -17.64 22.55
N CYS A 209 7.02 -17.84 21.42
CA CYS A 209 6.19 -19.02 21.16
C CYS A 209 6.97 -20.13 20.45
N ASP A 210 8.15 -19.82 19.90
CA ASP A 210 9.16 -20.77 19.45
C ASP A 210 10.09 -21.18 20.61
#